data_AF-A0AAN8FMR0-F1
#
_entry.id   AF-A0AAN8FMR0-F1
#
_cell.length_a   1.000
_cell.length_b   1.000
_cell.length_c   1.000
_cell.angle_alpha   90.00
_cell.angle_beta   90.00
_cell.angle_gamma   90.00
#
_symmetry.space_group_name_H-M   'P 1'
#
loop_
_entity.id
_entity.type
_entity.pdbx_description
1 polymer ?
#
loop_
_entity_poly.entity_id
_entity_poly.type
_entity_poly.pdbx_seq_one_letter_code
_entity_poly.pdbx_strand_id
1 'polypeptide(L)'
;MASYSYPTLVYNCRSAQLGCVIIQIFVLYSNADYMGTFTFVFTVALCLYNLYVIGKRWYNNIDGRFDMRQMVREPDTQLKVMYAAEVFTPAVIGLLVFTMVHFPGGGGNFMWTLACCVQITAALILIFAEVYEVFVKGY
;
A
#
# COMPACT_ATOMS: atom_id res chain seq x y z
N MET A 1 -20.46 -12.46 18.64
CA MET A 1 -19.07 -12.10 18.31
C MET A 1 -18.91 -12.32 16.81
N ALA A 2 -18.74 -11.26 16.01
CA ALA A 2 -18.58 -11.42 14.57
C ALA A 2 -17.29 -12.21 14.29
N SER A 3 -17.41 -13.38 13.67
CA SER A 3 -16.26 -14.22 13.32
C SER A 3 -15.36 -13.47 12.34
N TYR A 4 -14.13 -13.19 12.75
CA TYR A 4 -13.11 -12.56 11.93
C TYR A 4 -12.79 -13.45 10.71
N SER A 5 -12.95 -12.90 9.50
CA SER A 5 -12.59 -13.55 8.24
C SER A 5 -11.39 -12.84 7.63
N TYR A 6 -10.22 -13.48 7.68
CA TYR A 6 -8.98 -12.95 7.08
C TYR A 6 -9.15 -12.63 5.59
N PRO A 7 -9.74 -13.50 4.73
CA PRO A 7 -9.93 -13.18 3.32
C PRO A 7 -10.76 -11.92 3.09
N THR A 8 -11.79 -11.70 3.91
CA THR A 8 -12.65 -10.52 3.82
C THR A 8 -11.92 -9.25 4.26
N LEU A 9 -11.12 -9.32 5.34
CA LEU A 9 -10.26 -8.21 5.75
C LEU A 9 -9.29 -7.84 4.64
N VAL A 10 -8.60 -8.83 4.07
CA VAL A 10 -7.59 -8.61 3.02
C VAL A 10 -8.20 -7.95 1.80
N TYR A 11 -9.34 -8.47 1.35
CA TYR A 11 -10.05 -7.92 0.20
C TYR A 11 -10.46 -6.45 0.42
N ASN A 12 -11.04 -6.13 1.58
CA ASN A 12 -11.51 -4.78 1.91
C ASN A 12 -10.35 -3.80 2.11
N CYS A 13 -9.25 -4.21 2.74
CA CYS A 13 -8.09 -3.35 2.91
C CYS A 13 -7.41 -3.07 1.57
N ARG A 14 -7.27 -4.07 0.69
CA ARG A 14 -6.68 -3.86 -0.65
C ARG A 14 -7.58 -3.01 -1.54
N SER A 15 -8.90 -3.19 -1.51
CA SER A 15 -9.82 -2.35 -2.27
C SER A 15 -9.82 -0.90 -1.78
N ALA A 16 -9.75 -0.68 -0.47
CA ALA A 16 -9.59 0.66 0.11
C ALA A 16 -8.28 1.31 -0.34
N GLN A 17 -7.16 0.57 -0.35
CA GLN A 17 -5.88 1.08 -0.85
C GLN A 17 -5.96 1.45 -2.33
N LEU A 18 -6.56 0.60 -3.18
CA LEU A 18 -6.73 0.89 -4.61
C LEU A 18 -7.53 2.18 -4.82
N GLY A 19 -8.65 2.34 -4.12
CA GLY A 19 -9.44 3.56 -4.17
C GLY A 19 -8.64 4.80 -3.78
N CYS A 20 -7.84 4.70 -2.71
CA CYS A 20 -6.99 5.80 -2.26
C CYS A 20 -5.90 6.15 -3.27
N VAL A 21 -5.22 5.16 -3.86
CA VAL A 21 -4.17 5.40 -4.86
C VAL A 21 -4.73 6.02 -6.13
N ILE A 22 -5.95 5.63 -6.55
CA ILE A 22 -6.65 6.29 -7.67
C ILE A 22 -6.92 7.76 -7.34
N ILE A 23 -7.46 8.04 -6.14
CA ILE A 23 -7.68 9.43 -5.68
C ILE A 23 -6.37 10.22 -5.66
N GLN A 24 -5.28 9.64 -5.16
CA GLN A 24 -3.95 10.27 -5.15
C GLN A 24 -3.51 10.67 -6.57
N ILE A 25 -3.66 9.79 -7.57
CA ILE A 25 -3.31 10.09 -8.96
C ILE A 25 -4.15 11.26 -9.50
N PHE A 26 -5.46 11.25 -9.25
CA PHE A 26 -6.34 12.36 -9.65
C PHE A 26 -5.92 13.68 -8.99
N VAL A 27 -5.67 13.67 -7.68
CA VAL A 27 -5.28 14.88 -6.94
C VAL A 27 -3.92 15.41 -7.40
N LEU A 28 -2.95 14.53 -7.68
CA LEU A 28 -1.66 14.90 -8.28
C LEU A 28 -1.86 15.61 -9.62
N TYR A 29 -2.70 15.05 -10.50
CA TYR A 29 -2.96 15.64 -11.80
C TYR A 29 -3.69 16.98 -11.70
N SER A 30 -4.70 17.09 -10.85
CA SER A 30 -5.46 18.34 -10.64
C SER A 30 -4.64 19.46 -10.01
N ASN A 31 -3.53 19.14 -9.36
CA ASN A 31 -2.67 20.11 -8.67
C ASN A 31 -1.25 20.13 -9.27
N ALA A 32 -1.09 19.70 -10.52
CA ALA A 32 0.21 19.65 -11.19
C ALA A 32 0.91 21.02 -11.26
N ASP A 33 0.14 22.11 -11.37
CA ASP A 33 0.65 23.48 -11.44
C ASP A 33 1.41 23.94 -10.19
N TYR A 34 1.15 23.29 -9.04
CA TYR A 34 1.82 23.61 -7.77
C TYR A 34 3.11 22.81 -7.55
N MET A 35 3.49 21.94 -8.47
CA MET A 35 4.62 21.03 -8.32
C MET A 35 5.65 21.18 -9.43
N GLY A 36 6.92 20.95 -9.11
CA GLY A 36 7.95 20.82 -10.13
C GLY A 36 7.70 19.58 -11.00
N THR A 37 7.96 19.68 -12.31
CA THR A 37 7.72 18.60 -13.28
C THR A 37 8.39 17.29 -12.87
N PHE A 38 9.61 17.35 -12.31
CA PHE A 38 10.31 16.16 -11.81
C PHE A 38 9.55 15.49 -10.66
N THR A 39 9.14 16.25 -9.65
CA THR A 39 8.36 15.75 -8.51
C THR A 39 7.05 15.15 -8.97
N PHE A 40 6.34 15.82 -9.89
CA PHE A 40 5.11 15.31 -10.48
C PHE A 40 5.31 13.96 -11.18
N VAL A 41 6.25 13.87 -12.11
CA VAL A 41 6.50 12.61 -12.86
C VAL A 41 6.93 11.48 -11.93
N PHE A 42 7.82 11.77 -10.97
CA PHE A 42 8.32 10.78 -10.04
C PHE A 42 7.22 10.25 -9.11
N THR A 43 6.42 11.15 -8.54
CA THR A 43 5.32 10.78 -7.63
C THR A 43 4.20 10.03 -8.36
N VAL A 44 3.84 10.44 -9.58
CA VAL A 44 2.89 9.70 -10.42
C VAL A 44 3.40 8.30 -10.74
N ALA A 45 4.68 8.15 -11.12
CA ALA A 45 5.27 6.84 -11.37
C ALA A 45 5.21 5.93 -10.14
N LEU A 46 5.47 6.47 -8.94
CA LEU A 46 5.35 5.74 -7.68
C LEU A 46 3.90 5.33 -7.37
N CYS A 47 2.94 6.25 -7.55
CA CYS A 47 1.51 5.93 -7.37
C CYS A 47 1.05 4.85 -8.36
N LEU A 48 1.46 4.92 -9.62
CA LEU A 48 1.15 3.91 -10.64
C LEU A 48 1.79 2.55 -10.31
N TYR A 49 3.04 2.55 -9.85
CA TYR A 49 3.70 1.32 -9.40
C TYR A 49 2.98 0.72 -8.19
N ASN A 50 2.59 1.54 -7.22
CA ASN A 50 1.80 1.09 -6.06
C ASN A 50 0.44 0.53 -6.49
N LEU A 51 -0.24 1.19 -7.43
CA LEU A 51 -1.49 0.73 -8.03
C LEU A 51 -1.32 -0.64 -8.69
N TYR A 52 -0.24 -0.84 -9.44
CA TYR A 52 0.08 -2.12 -10.06
C TYR A 52 0.31 -3.23 -9.02
N VAL A 53 1.12 -2.97 -7.99
CA VAL A 53 1.44 -3.96 -6.94
C VAL A 53 0.17 -4.37 -6.18
N ILE A 54 -0.60 -3.40 -5.70
CA ILE A 54 -1.85 -3.66 -4.96
C ILE A 54 -2.88 -4.32 -5.89
N GLY A 55 -2.99 -3.84 -7.14
CA GLY A 55 -3.95 -4.33 -8.12
C GLY A 55 -3.70 -5.78 -8.53
N LYS A 56 -2.45 -6.14 -8.82
CA LYS A 56 -2.04 -7.53 -9.08
C LYS A 56 -2.40 -8.45 -7.91
N ARG A 57 -2.14 -8.00 -6.67
CA ARG A 57 -2.42 -8.78 -5.44
C ARG A 57 -3.91 -8.91 -5.17
N TRP A 58 -4.68 -7.86 -5.44
CA TRP A 58 -6.14 -7.86 -5.30
C TRP A 58 -6.82 -8.74 -6.36
N TYR A 59 -6.45 -8.58 -7.63
CA TYR A 59 -7.02 -9.34 -8.75
C TYR A 59 -6.75 -10.84 -8.64
N ASN A 60 -5.51 -11.23 -8.31
CA ASN A 60 -5.13 -12.63 -8.19
C ASN A 60 -5.39 -13.24 -6.81
N ASN A 61 -6.01 -12.49 -5.89
CA ASN A 61 -6.25 -12.91 -4.49
C ASN A 61 -5.01 -13.51 -3.82
N ILE A 62 -3.84 -12.89 -4.01
CA ILE A 62 -2.55 -13.41 -3.51
C ILE A 62 -2.57 -13.43 -1.97
N ASP A 63 -2.29 -14.58 -1.36
CA ASP A 63 -2.26 -14.70 0.09
C ASP A 63 -0.92 -14.20 0.66
N GLY A 64 -0.94 -13.07 1.36
CA GLY A 64 0.25 -12.48 1.98
C GLY A 64 0.84 -13.32 3.11
N ARG A 65 0.10 -14.28 3.67
CA ARG A 65 0.64 -15.22 4.68
C ARG A 65 1.72 -16.13 4.11
N PHE A 66 1.66 -16.43 2.82
CA PHE A 66 2.70 -17.21 2.16
C PHE A 66 4.00 -16.40 2.11
N ASP A 67 3.94 -15.17 1.58
CA ASP A 67 5.09 -14.27 1.46
C ASP A 67 5.70 -13.99 2.84
N MET A 68 4.86 -13.72 3.85
CA MET A 68 5.30 -13.47 5.22
C MET A 68 6.04 -14.67 5.84
N ARG A 69 5.59 -15.90 5.54
CA ARG A 69 6.28 -17.12 6.00
C ARG A 69 7.60 -17.35 5.27
N GLN A 70 7.62 -17.17 3.95
CA GLN A 70 8.83 -17.33 3.16
C GLN A 70 9.89 -16.29 3.55
N MET A 71 9.47 -15.07 3.86
CA MET A 71 10.36 -14.04 4.41
C MET A 71 11.05 -14.48 5.71
N VAL A 72 10.46 -15.37 6.53
CA VAL A 72 11.10 -15.85 7.76
C VAL A 72 11.94 -17.10 7.49
N ARG A 73 11.42 -18.02 6.68
CA ARG A 73 11.97 -19.37 6.50
C ARG A 73 13.06 -19.46 5.44
N GLU A 74 13.02 -18.62 4.42
CA GLU A 74 13.93 -18.74 3.28
C GLU A 74 15.39 -18.46 3.70
N PRO A 75 16.33 -19.39 3.43
CA PRO A 75 17.74 -19.19 3.72
C PRO A 75 18.42 -18.23 2.75
N ASP A 76 17.97 -18.17 1.49
CA ASP A 76 18.51 -17.23 0.51
C ASP A 76 18.06 -15.79 0.84
N THR A 77 19.04 -14.92 1.02
CA THR A 77 18.81 -13.51 1.35
C THR A 77 18.13 -12.75 0.20
N GLN A 78 18.43 -13.08 -1.06
CA GLN A 78 17.82 -12.43 -2.21
C GLN A 78 16.32 -12.74 -2.28
N LEU A 79 15.96 -14.02 -2.17
CA LEU A 79 14.56 -14.45 -2.17
C LEU A 79 13.80 -13.88 -0.96
N LYS A 80 14.43 -13.86 0.22
CA LYS A 80 13.88 -13.24 1.44
C LYS A 80 13.52 -11.77 1.25
N VAL A 81 14.40 -11.00 0.59
CA VAL A 81 14.14 -9.59 0.27
C VAL A 81 12.99 -9.44 -0.72
N MET A 82 12.87 -10.32 -1.71
CA MET A 82 11.76 -10.28 -2.66
C MET A 82 10.40 -10.50 -1.97
N TYR A 83 10.32 -11.48 -1.06
CA TYR A 83 9.10 -11.70 -0.27
C TYR A 83 8.79 -10.54 0.68
N ALA A 84 9.81 -9.96 1.31
CA ALA A 84 9.64 -8.76 2.14
C ALA A 84 9.13 -7.57 1.32
N ALA A 85 9.74 -7.32 0.15
CA ALA A 85 9.32 -6.24 -0.73
C ALA A 85 7.84 -6.39 -1.11
N GLU A 86 7.42 -7.59 -1.51
CA GLU A 86 6.05 -7.91 -1.86
C GLU A 86 5.03 -7.60 -0.73
N VAL A 87 5.39 -7.76 0.55
CA VAL A 87 4.54 -7.43 1.71
C VAL A 87 4.59 -5.94 2.07
N PHE A 88 5.78 -5.34 2.13
CA PHE A 88 5.98 -4.00 2.68
C PHE A 88 5.86 -2.87 1.64
N THR A 89 5.95 -3.18 0.34
CA THR A 89 5.96 -2.17 -0.74
C THR A 89 4.80 -1.17 -0.65
N PRO A 90 3.53 -1.59 -0.44
CA PRO A 90 2.42 -0.65 -0.35
C PRO A 90 2.56 0.36 0.80
N ALA A 91 3.12 -0.07 1.93
CA ALA A 91 3.34 0.81 3.09
C ALA A 91 4.54 1.76 2.84
N VAL A 92 5.64 1.24 2.30
CA VAL A 92 6.85 2.03 2.03
C VAL A 92 6.60 3.10 0.98
N ILE A 93 5.97 2.73 -0.14
CA ILE A 93 5.62 3.71 -1.18
C ILE A 93 4.60 4.72 -0.66
N GLY A 94 3.58 4.26 0.08
CA GLY A 94 2.59 5.14 0.69
C GLY A 94 3.21 6.24 1.54
N LEU A 95 4.13 5.85 2.44
CA LEU A 95 4.88 6.78 3.29
C LEU A 95 5.77 7.72 2.48
N LEU A 96 6.50 7.17 1.51
CA LEU A 96 7.39 7.96 0.66
C LEU A 96 6.61 9.04 -0.11
N VAL A 97 5.52 8.66 -0.77
CA VAL A 97 4.64 9.58 -1.50
C VAL A 97 4.05 10.64 -0.58
N PHE A 98 3.61 10.25 0.63
CA PHE A 98 3.11 11.19 1.64
C PHE A 98 4.15 12.25 2.04
N THR A 99 5.41 11.87 2.21
CA THR A 99 6.49 12.80 2.59
C THR A 99 6.98 13.69 1.45
N MET A 100 6.82 13.28 0.18
CA MET A 100 7.35 14.02 -0.96
C MET A 100 6.43 15.16 -1.44
N VAL A 101 5.12 15.03 -1.25
CA VAL A 101 4.13 15.93 -1.86
C VAL A 101 3.44 16.74 -0.77
N HIS A 102 3.57 18.06 -0.87
CA HIS A 102 2.88 19.01 -0.01
C HIS A 102 2.18 20.05 -0.89
N PHE A 103 0.86 20.11 -0.81
CA PHE A 103 0.08 21.12 -1.52
C PHE A 103 -0.07 22.38 -0.66
N PRO A 104 -0.18 23.58 -1.25
CA PRO A 104 -0.26 24.87 -0.54
C PRO A 104 -1.58 25.10 0.25
N GLY A 105 -2.27 24.05 0.70
CA GLY A 105 -3.52 24.10 1.46
C GLY A 105 -4.77 23.86 0.63
N GLY A 106 -5.95 23.92 1.27
CA GLY A 106 -7.25 23.75 0.62
C GLY A 106 -7.70 22.29 0.42
N GLY A 107 -8.71 22.10 -0.43
CA GLY A 107 -9.36 20.80 -0.65
C GLY A 107 -8.44 19.72 -1.24
N GLY A 108 -7.50 20.11 -2.12
CA GLY A 108 -6.50 19.19 -2.68
C GLY A 108 -5.59 18.60 -1.60
N ASN A 109 -5.08 19.45 -0.69
CA ASN A 109 -4.24 19.00 0.42
C ASN A 109 -4.98 18.08 1.39
N PHE A 110 -6.25 18.40 1.69
CA PHE A 110 -7.09 17.56 2.55
C PHE A 110 -7.34 16.18 1.92
N MET A 111 -7.76 16.13 0.66
CA MET A 111 -8.00 14.85 -0.05
C MET A 111 -6.72 14.02 -0.18
N TRP A 112 -5.60 14.66 -0.50
CA TRP A 112 -4.28 14.02 -0.56
C TRP A 112 -3.91 13.37 0.77
N THR A 113 -3.93 14.17 1.84
CA THR A 113 -3.59 13.72 3.20
C THR A 113 -4.49 12.57 3.63
N LEU A 114 -5.80 12.70 3.44
CA LEU A 114 -6.77 11.66 3.79
C LEU A 114 -6.50 10.36 3.02
N ALA A 115 -6.31 10.44 1.70
CA ALA A 115 -6.06 9.27 0.86
C ALA A 115 -4.74 8.58 1.25
N CYS A 116 -3.68 9.33 1.51
CA CYS A 116 -2.41 8.80 2.03
C CYS A 116 -2.60 8.11 3.39
N CYS A 117 -3.23 8.77 4.36
CA CYS A 117 -3.43 8.19 5.69
C CYS A 117 -4.25 6.90 5.63
N VAL A 118 -5.33 6.86 4.86
CA VAL A 118 -6.17 5.65 4.74
C VAL A 118 -5.40 4.53 4.03
N GLN A 119 -4.68 4.84 2.94
CA GLN A 119 -3.87 3.86 2.22
C GLN A 119 -2.77 3.26 3.12
N ILE A 120 -2.02 4.09 3.83
CA ILE A 120 -0.95 3.64 4.75
C ILE A 120 -1.55 2.82 5.89
N THR A 121 -2.65 3.29 6.50
CA THR A 121 -3.29 2.58 7.61
C THR A 121 -3.80 1.21 7.16
N ALA A 122 -4.43 1.13 5.99
CA ALA A 122 -4.88 -0.14 5.43
C ALA A 122 -3.71 -1.08 5.12
N ALA A 123 -2.55 -0.57 4.66
CA ALA A 123 -1.35 -1.37 4.45
C ALA A 123 -0.78 -1.91 5.78
N LEU A 124 -0.73 -1.07 6.82
CA LEU A 124 -0.29 -1.49 8.15
C LEU A 124 -1.22 -2.54 8.75
N ILE A 125 -2.55 -2.39 8.62
CA ILE A 125 -3.52 -3.39 9.08
C ILE A 125 -3.28 -4.74 8.42
N LEU A 126 -2.99 -4.77 7.11
CA LEU A 126 -2.66 -6.02 6.40
C LEU A 126 -1.39 -6.66 6.97
N ILE A 127 -0.32 -5.88 7.14
CA ILE A 127 0.94 -6.38 7.71
C ILE A 127 0.70 -6.97 9.10
N PHE A 128 -0.03 -6.27 9.97
CA PHE A 128 -0.36 -6.77 11.31
C PHE A 128 -1.21 -8.04 11.26
N ALA A 129 -2.18 -8.12 10.36
CA ALA A 129 -3.00 -9.32 10.18
C ALA A 129 -2.16 -10.51 9.69
N GLU A 130 -1.27 -10.29 8.73
CA GLU A 130 -0.35 -11.32 8.21
C GLU A 130 0.62 -11.81 9.28
N VAL A 131 1.21 -10.90 10.07
CA VAL A 131 2.04 -11.23 11.24
C VAL A 131 1.25 -12.07 12.25
N TYR A 132 0.03 -11.64 12.60
CA TYR A 132 -0.80 -12.33 13.57
C TYR A 132 -1.17 -13.74 13.12
N GLU A 133 -1.59 -13.90 11.87
CA GLU A 133 -1.94 -15.21 11.30
C GLU A 133 -0.75 -16.16 11.25
N VAL A 134 0.44 -15.67 10.89
CA VAL A 134 1.64 -16.50 10.73
C VAL A 134 2.26 -16.86 12.08
N PHE A 135 2.44 -15.89 12.98
CA PHE A 135 3.19 -16.11 14.23
C PHE A 135 2.33 -16.54 15.42
N VAL A 136 1.05 -16.13 15.48
CA VAL A 136 0.18 -16.44 16.61
C VAL A 136 -0.71 -17.65 16.32
N LYS A 137 -1.36 -17.69 15.14
CA LYS A 137 -2.18 -18.84 14.77
C LYS A 137 -1.40 -19.99 14.15
N GLY A 138 -0.21 -19.71 13.59
CA GLY A 138 0.63 -20.73 12.96
C GLY A 138 0.10 -21.24 11.62
N TYR A 139 -0.74 -20.46 10.92
CA TYR A 139 -1.32 -20.83 9.63
C TYR A 139 -0.32 -20.82 8.47
#